data_AF-A0A921CPR5-F1
#
_entry.id   AF-A0A921CPR5-F1
#
_cell.length_a   1.000
_cell.length_b   1.000
_cell.length_c   1.000
_cell.angle_alpha   90.00
_cell.angle_beta   90.00
_cell.angle_gamma   90.00
#
_symmetry.space_group_name_H-M   'P 1'
#
loop_
_entity.id
_entity.type
_entity.pdbx_description
1 polymer ?
#
loop_
_entity_poly.entity_id
_entity_poly.type
_entity_poly.pdbx_seq_one_letter_code
_entity_poly.pdbx_strand_id
1 'polypeptide(L)'
;MTSIGDKEILNVLLDQHKLCASSLTNLILESSNQNLRNDATSLLTKTFQHQKQIFDLMTQKGWYQTQTASPQEVGKVQQELNKTQTTMGM
;
A
#
# COMPACT_ATOMS: atom_id res chain seq x y z
N MET A 1 -3.49 27.75 20.25
CA MET A 1 -3.56 26.34 19.81
C MET A 1 -2.97 26.28 18.42
N THR A 2 -1.96 25.46 18.17
CA THR A 2 -1.46 25.21 16.82
C THR A 2 -2.54 24.46 16.03
N SER A 3 -3.02 25.05 14.94
CA SER A 3 -3.96 24.40 14.03
C SER A 3 -3.21 23.32 13.26
N ILE A 4 -3.78 22.12 13.20
CA ILE A 4 -3.25 21.02 12.38
C ILE A 4 -3.51 21.38 10.92
N GLY A 5 -2.45 21.46 10.12
CA GLY A 5 -2.55 21.81 8.71
C GLY A 5 -2.98 20.63 7.84
N ASP A 6 -3.51 20.94 6.65
CA ASP A 6 -3.94 19.95 5.64
C ASP A 6 -2.86 18.89 5.36
N LYS A 7 -1.58 19.29 5.30
CA LYS A 7 -0.47 18.35 5.09
C LYS A 7 -0.36 17.34 6.21
N GLU A 8 -0.51 17.76 7.47
CA GLU A 8 -0.43 16.87 8.63
C GLU A 8 -1.63 15.92 8.66
N ILE A 9 -2.83 16.43 8.38
CA ILE A 9 -4.06 15.64 8.26
C ILE A 9 -3.89 14.56 7.18
N LEU A 10 -3.42 14.92 5.98
CA LEU A 10 -3.24 13.96 4.90
C LEU A 10 -2.15 12.93 5.21
N ASN A 11 -1.07 13.30 5.92
CA ASN A 11 -0.07 12.33 6.38
C ASN A 11 -0.69 11.30 7.34
N VAL A 12 -1.45 11.76 8.34
CA VAL A 12 -2.16 10.86 9.27
C VAL A 12 -3.12 9.94 8.53
N LEU A 13 -3.89 10.47 7.58
CA LEU A 13 -4.79 9.65 6.77
C LEU A 13 -4.04 8.63 5.91
N LEU A 14 -2.93 9.02 5.29
CA LEU A 14 -2.10 8.13 4.48
C LEU A 14 -1.59 6.95 5.31
N ASP A 15 -1.08 7.22 6.51
CA ASP A 15 -0.53 6.19 7.39
C ASP A 15 -1.62 5.32 8.03
N GLN A 16 -2.77 5.91 8.38
CA GLN A 16 -3.92 5.15 8.87
C GLN A 16 -4.42 4.15 7.84
N HIS A 17 -4.44 4.52 6.55
CA HIS A 17 -4.83 3.58 5.49
C HIS A 17 -3.80 2.45 5.31
N LYS A 18 -2.49 2.72 5.44
CA LYS A 18 -1.46 1.66 5.42
C LYS A 18 -1.63 0.70 6.59
N LEU A 19 -1.89 1.22 7.79
CA LEU A 19 -2.15 0.41 8.98
C LEU A 19 -3.41 -0.45 8.77
N CYS A 20 -4.50 0.15 8.30
CA CYS A 20 -5.74 -0.56 8.01
C CYS A 20 -5.54 -1.67 6.98
N ALA A 21 -4.79 -1.41 5.90
CA ALA A 21 -4.48 -2.41 4.90
C ALA A 21 -3.70 -3.60 5.47
N SER A 22 -2.72 -3.34 6.35
CA SER A 22 -1.97 -4.38 7.07
C SER A 22 -2.89 -5.22 7.96
N SER A 23 -3.73 -4.58 8.78
CA SER A 23 -4.68 -5.27 9.66
C SER A 23 -5.71 -6.10 8.89
N LEU A 24 -6.24 -5.58 7.78
CA LEU A 24 -7.18 -6.31 6.91
C LEU A 24 -6.50 -7.50 6.24
N THR A 25 -5.24 -7.36 5.84
CA THR A 25 -4.46 -8.48 5.29
C THR A 25 -4.34 -9.60 6.31
N ASN A 26 -3.97 -9.30 7.56
CA ASN A 26 -3.91 -10.30 8.62
C ASN A 26 -5.27 -10.95 8.88
N LEU A 27 -6.35 -10.16 8.94
CA LEU A 27 -7.71 -10.67 9.09
C LEU A 27 -8.09 -11.64 7.97
N ILE A 28 -7.77 -11.31 6.71
CA ILE A 28 -8.04 -12.20 5.58
C ILE A 28 -7.24 -13.48 5.74
N LEU A 29 -5.95 -13.40 6.02
CA LEU A 29 -5.07 -14.57 6.12
C LEU A 29 -5.49 -15.53 7.25
N GLU A 30 -5.92 -15.00 8.38
CA GLU A 30 -6.25 -15.78 9.59
C GLU A 30 -7.74 -16.17 9.70
N SER A 31 -8.61 -15.69 8.81
CA SER A 31 -10.03 -16.05 8.83
C SER A 31 -10.28 -17.40 8.14
N SER A 32 -11.00 -18.30 8.80
CA SER A 32 -11.49 -19.56 8.22
C SER A 32 -12.86 -19.44 7.55
N ASN A 33 -13.60 -18.36 7.83
CA ASN A 33 -14.92 -18.13 7.25
C ASN A 33 -14.80 -17.44 5.88
N GLN A 34 -15.26 -18.12 4.83
CA GLN A 34 -15.11 -17.62 3.45
C GLN A 34 -15.87 -16.31 3.19
N ASN A 35 -17.05 -16.13 3.78
CA ASN A 35 -17.83 -14.90 3.59
C ASN A 35 -17.09 -13.71 4.24
N LEU A 36 -16.60 -13.88 5.47
CA LEU A 36 -15.80 -12.87 6.15
C LEU A 36 -14.52 -12.54 5.37
N ARG A 37 -13.85 -13.55 4.80
CA ARG A 37 -12.70 -13.33 3.90
C ARG A 37 -13.05 -12.47 2.70
N ASN A 38 -14.17 -12.75 2.05
CA ASN A 38 -14.63 -12.00 0.87
C ASN A 38 -14.98 -10.54 1.23
N ASP A 39 -15.63 -10.32 2.37
CA ASP A 39 -15.97 -9.00 2.88
C ASP A 39 -14.72 -8.19 3.22
N ALA A 40 -13.78 -8.79 3.96
CA ALA A 40 -12.51 -8.16 4.30
C ALA A 40 -11.65 -7.85 3.06
N THR A 41 -11.64 -8.73 2.06
CA THR A 41 -10.96 -8.49 0.77
C THR A 41 -11.57 -7.32 0.00
N SER A 42 -12.90 -7.23 0.01
CA SER A 42 -13.61 -6.10 -0.61
C SER A 42 -13.29 -4.79 0.10
N LEU A 43 -13.22 -4.80 1.43
CA LEU A 43 -12.82 -3.64 2.22
C LEU A 43 -11.36 -3.25 1.97
N LEU A 44 -10.44 -4.22 1.93
CA LEU A 44 -9.02 -3.98 1.63
C LEU A 44 -8.84 -3.32 0.26
N THR A 45 -9.59 -3.78 -0.75
CA THR A 45 -9.55 -3.18 -2.10
C THR A 45 -9.94 -1.70 -2.08
N LYS A 46 -10.99 -1.34 -1.31
CA LYS A 46 -11.39 0.06 -1.13
C LYS A 46 -10.33 0.86 -0.37
N THR A 47 -9.73 0.27 0.67
CA THR A 47 -8.63 0.89 1.44
C THR A 47 -7.45 1.23 0.54
N PHE A 48 -7.06 0.34 -0.38
CA PHE A 48 -6.02 0.64 -1.37
C PHE A 48 -6.38 1.79 -2.29
N GLN A 49 -7.63 1.83 -2.78
CA GLN A 49 -8.09 2.91 -3.67
C GLN A 49 -8.05 4.27 -2.95
N HIS A 50 -8.54 4.35 -1.71
CA HIS A 50 -8.51 5.59 -0.92
C HIS A 50 -7.07 6.01 -0.59
N GLN A 51 -6.21 5.07 -0.19
CA GLN A 51 -4.81 5.34 0.09
C GLN A 51 -4.10 5.93 -1.13
N LYS A 52 -4.38 5.39 -2.33
CA LYS A 52 -3.84 5.88 -3.59
C LYS A 52 -4.32 7.28 -3.93
N GLN A 53 -5.60 7.59 -3.71
CA GLN A 53 -6.14 8.96 -3.88
C GLN A 53 -5.43 9.96 -2.97
N ILE A 54 -5.20 9.61 -1.70
CA ILE A 54 -4.46 10.47 -0.75
C ILE A 54 -3.02 10.67 -1.23
N PHE A 55 -2.35 9.58 -1.62
CA PHE A 55 -0.99 9.62 -2.15
C PHE A 55 -0.87 10.56 -3.37
N ASP A 56 -1.80 10.45 -4.32
CA ASP A 56 -1.80 11.27 -5.53
C ASP A 56 -2.05 12.74 -5.23
N LEU A 57 -3.02 13.04 -4.33
CA LEU A 57 -3.28 14.39 -3.88
C LEU A 57 -2.05 15.01 -3.19
N MET A 58 -1.39 14.26 -2.32
CA MET A 58 -0.18 14.73 -1.64
C MET A 58 0.98 14.92 -2.61
N THR A 59 1.11 14.05 -3.62
CA THR A 59 2.13 14.17 -4.68
C THR A 59 1.87 15.41 -5.53
N GLN A 60 0.62 15.64 -5.96
CA GLN A 60 0.22 16.82 -6.73
C GLN A 60 0.49 18.13 -5.96
N LYS A 61 0.31 18.12 -4.64
CA LYS A 61 0.60 19.26 -3.76
C LYS A 61 2.08 19.40 -3.41
N GLY A 62 2.95 18.51 -3.89
CA GLY A 62 4.39 18.50 -3.58
C GLY A 62 4.71 18.11 -2.13
N TRP A 63 3.76 17.50 -1.42
CA TRP A 63 3.90 17.10 -0.01
C TRP A 63 4.44 15.70 0.18
N TYR A 64 4.44 14.89 -0.89
CA TYR A 64 4.99 13.55 -0.91
C TYR A 64 5.87 13.40 -2.15
N GLN A 65 7.17 13.14 -1.95
CA GLN A 65 8.11 12.91 -3.03
C GLN A 65 8.62 11.48 -2.97
N THR A 66 8.53 10.78 -4.10
CA THR A 66 9.11 9.44 -4.27
C THR A 66 10.42 9.57 -5.04
N GLN A 67 11.37 8.69 -4.71
CA GLN A 67 12.56 8.52 -5.53
C GLN A 67 12.19 7.71 -6.77
N THR A 68 12.60 8.20 -7.94
CA THR A 68 12.47 7.42 -9.17
C THR A 68 13.56 6.35 -9.17
N ALA A 69 13.18 5.11 -9.48
CA ALA A 69 14.16 4.05 -9.66
C ALA A 69 14.88 4.21 -11.00
N SER A 70 16.19 4.02 -11.02
CA SER A 70 16.96 3.97 -12.25
C SER A 70 16.60 2.72 -13.08
N PRO A 71 16.76 2.75 -14.42
CA PRO A 71 16.55 1.56 -15.25
C PRO A 71 17.42 0.36 -14.82
N GLN A 72 18.59 0.63 -14.24
CA GLN A 72 19.50 -0.39 -13.72
C GLN A 72 18.94 -1.07 -12.47
N GLU A 73 18.36 -0.32 -11.54
CA GLU A 73 17.69 -0.87 -10.36
C GLU A 73 16.47 -1.71 -10.73
N VAL A 74 15.66 -1.24 -11.69
CA VAL A 74 14.53 -2.01 -12.23
C VAL A 74 15.02 -3.32 -12.85
N GLY A 75 16.08 -3.26 -13.67
CA GLY A 75 16.67 -4.45 -14.29
C GLY A 75 17.19 -5.48 -13.26
N LYS A 76 17.84 -5.01 -12.19
CA LYS A 76 18.28 -5.89 -11.08
C LYS A 76 17.11 -6.58 -10.39
N VAL A 77 16.05 -5.84 -10.03
CA VAL A 77 14.88 -6.41 -9.37
C VAL A 77 14.18 -7.44 -10.26
N GLN A 78 14.04 -7.15 -11.56
CA GLN A 78 13.44 -8.10 -12.51
C GLN A 78 14.23 -9.41 -12.59
N GLN A 79 15.56 -9.35 -12.61
CA GLN A 79 16.41 -10.55 -12.61
C GLN A 79 16.23 -11.38 -11.33
N GLU A 80 16.20 -10.74 -10.16
CA GLU A 80 16.02 -11.42 -8.87
C GLU A 80 14.63 -12.07 -8.75
N LEU A 81 13.58 -11.42 -9.28
CA LEU A 81 12.23 -12.00 -9.31
C LEU A 81 12.18 -13.27 -10.19
N ASN A 82 12.82 -13.26 -11.36
CA ASN A 82 12.87 -14.43 -12.24
C ASN A 82 13.61 -15.60 -11.60
N LYS A 83 14.72 -15.33 -10.89
CA LYS A 83 15.45 -16.37 -10.12
C LYS A 83 14.57 -16.95 -9.03
N THR A 84 13.88 -16.10 -8.27
CA THR A 84 13.01 -16.51 -7.15
C THR A 84 11.84 -17.38 -7.63
N GLN A 85 11.20 -17.02 -8.75
CA GLN A 85 10.16 -17.86 -9.38
C GLN A 85 10.69 -19.23 -9.79
N THR A 86 11.92 -19.29 -10.32
CA THR A 86 12.55 -20.55 -10.71
C THR A 86 12.83 -21.44 -9.48
N THR A 87 13.27 -20.84 -8.37
CA THR A 87 13.54 -21.57 -7.11
C THR A 87 12.27 -22.06 -6.41
N MET A 88 11.17 -21.30 -6.45
CA MET A 88 9.89 -21.72 -5.85
C MET A 88 9.09 -22.72 -6.70
N GLY A 89 9.45 -22.87 -7.99
CA GLY A 89 8.85 -23.84 -8.90
C GLY A 89 9.57 -25.20 -8.95
N MET A 90 10.64 -25.38 -8.18
CA MET A 90 11.32 -26.66 -7.90
C MET A 90 10.94 -27.17 -6.51
#